data_AF-A0A1F6BYM2-F1
#
_entry.id   AF-A0A1F6BYM2-F1
#
_cell.length_a   1.000
_cell.length_b   1.000
_cell.length_c   1.000
_cell.angle_alpha   90.00
_cell.angle_beta   90.00
_cell.angle_gamma   90.00
#
_symmetry.space_group_name_H-M   'P 1'
#
loop_
_entity.id
_entity.type
_entity.pdbx_description
1 polymer ?
#
loop_
_entity_poly.entity_id
_entity_poly.type
_entity_poly.pdbx_seq_one_letter_code
_entity_poly.pdbx_strand_id
1 'polypeptide(L)'
;MRTKSNRVKKERTKGASNKTSASKNRGFSVGIKHINIILWVAICVAVLLGILSNLARSKRVNADESLQTNISSDPAESSAWSDLSGWWDFHTTHNVQVGGANLTGYATANIGEISLDCATTSGGSICGTSNYGICNGPGPHETDGSCPNGNAGGILTGYAWNDTIGWISFNCDQTSHGGTNTCTESNYKVSISGNTGDFSGYAWNDIEGWISFNGTGYKVMTSWRATSSIGYLESSVFDTRAEGGAALNSILWQGNQPGGTSVDFQIAVSNCANGTDNAPTCSTGAWTFKGPNGDASLYYGTACPTFGSAFPAAGSNTPICVDRSELTNKRYVRYKVRIISDLTRSKTPIVEDIILNWSR
;
A
#
# COMPACT_ATOMS: atom_id res chain seq x y z
N MET A 1 123.10 -24.61 10.43
CA MET A 1 122.31 -24.68 9.18
C MET A 1 120.92 -24.11 9.44
N ARG A 2 120.37 -23.37 8.45
CA ARG A 2 119.03 -22.75 8.27
C ARG A 2 117.86 -23.37 9.10
N THR A 3 116.80 -22.67 9.52
CA THR A 3 116.00 -21.58 8.88
C THR A 3 115.02 -20.90 9.86
N LYS A 4 114.50 -19.73 9.46
CA LYS A 4 113.66 -18.73 10.17
C LYS A 4 112.19 -19.12 10.47
N SER A 5 111.57 -18.44 11.45
CA SER A 5 110.13 -18.09 11.45
C SER A 5 109.88 -16.83 12.32
N ASN A 6 109.14 -15.84 11.80
CA ASN A 6 108.90 -14.52 12.40
C ASN A 6 107.53 -14.46 13.13
N ARG A 7 107.50 -13.77 14.29
CA ARG A 7 106.36 -13.68 15.23
C ARG A 7 105.73 -12.28 15.25
N VAL A 8 104.40 -12.23 15.24
CA VAL A 8 103.55 -11.02 15.22
C VAL A 8 103.38 -10.42 16.64
N LYS A 9 103.39 -9.08 16.73
CA LYS A 9 103.22 -8.27 17.96
C LYS A 9 101.74 -7.95 18.25
N LYS A 10 101.40 -7.87 19.53
CA LYS A 10 100.07 -7.65 20.12
C LYS A 10 100.05 -6.28 20.82
N GLU A 11 99.11 -5.41 20.47
CA GLU A 11 98.88 -4.10 21.12
C GLU A 11 97.78 -4.16 22.17
N ARG A 12 97.86 -3.24 23.15
CA ARG A 12 97.07 -3.20 24.38
C ARG A 12 96.52 -1.76 24.53
N THR A 13 95.20 -1.58 24.48
CA THR A 13 94.54 -0.26 24.58
C THR A 13 94.05 0.03 26.00
N LYS A 14 94.28 1.27 26.46
CA LYS A 14 93.78 1.85 27.72
C LYS A 14 92.54 2.71 27.46
N GLY A 15 91.57 2.65 28.36
CA GLY A 15 90.35 3.45 28.34
C GLY A 15 90.50 4.86 28.94
N ALA A 16 89.62 5.76 28.51
CA ALA A 16 89.35 7.05 29.13
C ALA A 16 87.85 7.40 28.98
N SER A 17 87.33 8.07 30.02
CA SER A 17 85.93 8.43 30.30
C SER A 17 85.47 9.70 29.58
N ASN A 18 84.18 9.81 29.19
CA ASN A 18 83.34 10.96 29.58
C ASN A 18 81.84 10.84 29.19
N LYS A 19 81.00 11.11 30.21
CA LYS A 19 79.70 11.81 30.29
C LYS A 19 78.47 11.44 29.42
N THR A 20 77.39 11.27 30.17
CA THR A 20 75.97 11.03 29.85
C THR A 20 75.23 12.25 29.25
N SER A 21 74.28 11.98 28.34
CA SER A 21 73.03 12.74 28.22
C SER A 21 71.95 11.89 27.51
N ALA A 22 70.70 11.99 27.98
CA ALA A 22 69.55 11.15 27.63
C ALA A 22 68.81 11.62 26.36
N SER A 23 68.17 10.69 25.63
CA SER A 23 67.17 11.03 24.59
C SER A 23 66.18 9.89 24.29
N LYS A 24 64.98 10.03 24.88
CA LYS A 24 63.60 9.63 24.51
C LYS A 24 63.33 8.54 23.44
N ASN A 25 62.61 7.51 23.88
CA ASN A 25 61.71 6.64 23.09
C ASN A 25 60.52 7.44 22.51
N ARG A 26 60.25 7.34 21.20
CA ARG A 26 58.96 7.66 20.58
C ARG A 26 58.72 6.81 19.32
N GLY A 27 57.54 6.19 19.23
CA GLY A 27 56.88 5.96 17.94
C GLY A 27 56.25 4.58 17.70
N PHE A 28 55.17 4.22 18.41
CA PHE A 28 54.26 3.13 17.99
C PHE A 28 52.84 3.39 18.48
N SER A 29 52.18 4.47 18.03
CA SER A 29 50.75 4.70 18.34
C SER A 29 49.92 5.33 17.22
N VAL A 30 50.52 5.59 16.04
CA VAL A 30 49.83 6.28 14.93
C VAL A 30 49.09 5.30 14.00
N GLY A 31 49.41 4.01 14.00
CA GLY A 31 48.85 3.02 13.05
C GLY A 31 47.46 2.45 13.39
N ILE A 32 47.03 2.47 14.66
CA ILE A 32 45.83 1.72 15.09
C ILE A 32 44.53 2.53 14.86
N LYS A 33 44.59 3.87 14.95
CA LYS A 33 43.41 4.73 14.75
C LYS A 33 42.95 4.78 13.29
N HIS A 34 43.88 4.76 12.33
CA HIS A 34 43.54 4.81 10.90
C HIS A 34 42.91 3.51 10.40
N ILE A 35 43.33 2.35 10.92
CA ILE A 35 42.76 1.04 10.58
C ILE A 35 41.30 0.94 11.02
N ASN A 36 40.97 1.43 12.22
CA ASN A 36 39.59 1.43 12.71
C ASN A 36 38.67 2.32 11.87
N ILE A 37 39.13 3.50 11.44
CA ILE A 37 38.35 4.38 10.57
C ILE A 37 38.08 3.71 9.21
N ILE A 38 39.09 3.07 8.62
CA ILE A 38 38.94 2.35 7.34
C ILE A 38 37.94 1.19 7.48
N LEU A 39 37.99 0.44 8.58
CA LEU A 39 37.07 -0.67 8.85
C LEU A 39 35.61 -0.17 9.00
N TRP A 40 35.39 0.92 9.74
CA TRP A 40 34.06 1.52 9.88
C TRP A 40 33.51 2.08 8.57
N VAL A 41 34.36 2.71 7.75
CA VAL A 41 33.96 3.18 6.42
C VAL A 41 33.57 2.00 5.52
N ALA A 42 34.32 0.91 5.53
CA ALA A 42 34.01 -0.28 4.73
C ALA A 42 32.69 -0.94 5.15
N ILE A 43 32.41 -1.02 6.47
CA ILE A 43 31.14 -1.53 7.00
C ILE A 43 29.98 -0.62 6.59
N CYS A 44 30.12 0.70 6.72
CA CYS A 44 29.10 1.65 6.31
C CYS A 44 28.79 1.55 4.80
N VAL A 45 29.82 1.40 3.96
CA VAL A 45 29.65 1.22 2.51
C VAL A 45 28.95 -0.11 2.20
N ALA A 46 29.31 -1.21 2.87
CA ALA A 46 28.65 -2.50 2.68
C ALA A 46 27.17 -2.47 3.11
N VAL A 47 26.86 -1.80 4.22
CA VAL A 47 25.48 -1.59 4.70
C VAL A 47 24.70 -0.70 3.74
N LEU A 48 25.30 0.39 3.24
CA LEU A 48 24.69 1.26 2.23
C LEU A 48 24.41 0.51 0.92
N LEU A 49 25.35 -0.29 0.44
CA LEU A 49 25.17 -1.14 -0.75
C LEU A 49 24.10 -2.23 -0.52
N GLY A 50 24.02 -2.79 0.69
CA GLY A 50 22.97 -3.74 1.09
C GLY A 50 21.59 -3.10 1.22
N ILE A 51 21.50 -1.85 1.66
CA ILE A 51 20.23 -1.10 1.71
C ILE A 51 19.81 -0.68 0.30
N LEU A 52 20.77 -0.25 -0.54
CA LEU A 52 20.54 0.06 -1.95
C LEU A 52 20.10 -1.16 -2.77
N SER A 53 20.65 -2.35 -2.50
CA SER A 53 20.20 -3.58 -3.16
C SER A 53 18.81 -4.04 -2.70
N ASN A 54 18.43 -3.76 -1.45
CA ASN A 54 17.06 -3.99 -0.96
C ASN A 54 16.05 -2.97 -1.53
N LEU A 55 16.46 -1.72 -1.77
CA LEU A 55 15.64 -0.71 -2.44
C LEU A 55 15.50 -0.96 -3.96
N ALA A 56 16.53 -1.55 -4.59
CA ALA A 56 16.48 -2.01 -5.97
C ALA A 56 15.68 -3.32 -6.16
N ARG A 57 15.25 -3.97 -5.05
CA ARG A 57 14.37 -5.15 -5.08
C ARG A 57 12.89 -4.81 -5.19
N SER A 58 12.55 -3.52 -5.33
CA SER A 58 11.28 -3.14 -5.94
C SER A 58 11.33 -3.66 -7.38
N LYS A 59 10.81 -4.88 -7.61
CA LYS A 59 10.59 -5.42 -8.95
C LYS A 59 9.78 -4.34 -9.68
N ARG A 60 10.45 -3.59 -10.54
CA ARG A 60 9.76 -2.84 -11.58
C ARG A 60 9.11 -3.92 -12.43
N VAL A 61 7.82 -4.13 -12.24
CA VAL A 61 6.99 -4.82 -13.22
C VAL A 61 7.26 -4.06 -14.52
N ASN A 62 7.91 -4.72 -15.47
CA ASN A 62 7.97 -4.16 -16.81
C ASN A 62 6.50 -4.03 -17.22
N ALA A 63 6.06 -2.81 -17.50
CA ALA A 63 4.75 -2.60 -18.06
C ALA A 63 4.74 -3.34 -19.41
N ASP A 64 4.05 -4.46 -19.45
CA ASP A 64 3.65 -5.06 -20.70
C ASP A 64 2.71 -4.04 -21.38
N GLU A 65 3.04 -3.64 -22.61
CA GLU A 65 2.35 -2.60 -23.36
C GLU A 65 0.97 -3.07 -23.88
N SER A 66 0.54 -4.29 -23.53
CA SER A 66 -0.84 -4.76 -23.68
C SER A 66 -1.76 -4.06 -22.67
N LEU A 67 -2.47 -3.02 -23.11
CA LEU A 67 -3.55 -2.37 -22.35
C LEU A 67 -4.77 -3.29 -22.09
N GLN A 68 -4.73 -4.57 -22.48
CA GLN A 68 -5.89 -5.47 -22.45
C GLN A 68 -5.88 -6.45 -21.26
N THR A 69 -4.74 -6.67 -20.58
CA THR A 69 -4.70 -7.45 -19.33
C THR A 69 -4.02 -6.66 -18.21
N ASN A 70 -4.42 -6.95 -16.97
CA ASN A 70 -3.72 -6.44 -15.80
C ASN A 70 -3.04 -7.54 -14.98
N ILE A 71 -2.84 -8.73 -15.56
CA ILE A 71 -2.07 -9.83 -14.98
C ILE A 71 -0.57 -9.65 -15.26
N SER A 72 0.29 -10.03 -14.31
CA SER A 72 1.74 -9.93 -14.42
C SER A 72 2.28 -10.73 -15.61
N SER A 73 3.25 -10.15 -16.32
CA SER A 73 4.00 -10.80 -17.40
C SER A 73 5.18 -11.65 -16.89
N ASP A 74 5.47 -11.61 -15.59
CA ASP A 74 6.48 -12.49 -14.98
C ASP A 74 5.94 -13.93 -14.97
N PRO A 75 6.63 -14.91 -15.60
CA PRO A 75 6.15 -16.30 -15.63
C PRO A 75 5.97 -16.95 -14.25
N ALA A 76 6.61 -16.42 -13.21
CA ALA A 76 6.38 -16.86 -11.83
C ALA A 76 5.13 -16.24 -11.19
N GLU A 77 4.42 -15.35 -11.90
CA GLU A 77 3.34 -14.53 -11.38
C GLU A 77 2.11 -14.48 -12.31
N SER A 78 2.06 -15.32 -13.35
CA SER A 78 1.02 -15.31 -14.39
C SER A 78 0.05 -16.50 -14.34
N SER A 79 0.34 -17.52 -13.54
CA SER A 79 -0.30 -18.83 -13.70
C SER A 79 -0.71 -19.49 -12.39
N ALA A 80 -1.88 -20.15 -12.43
CA ALA A 80 -2.36 -21.07 -11.40
C ALA A 80 -1.96 -22.51 -11.77
N TRP A 81 -2.15 -23.44 -10.84
CA TRP A 81 -1.73 -24.82 -11.01
C TRP A 81 -2.81 -25.81 -10.56
N SER A 82 -2.96 -26.92 -11.28
CA SER A 82 -3.76 -28.10 -10.92
C SER A 82 -2.96 -29.39 -11.17
N ASP A 83 -3.32 -30.48 -10.50
CA ASP A 83 -2.60 -31.76 -10.56
C ASP A 83 -2.89 -32.55 -11.82
N LEU A 84 -4.09 -32.38 -12.38
CA LEU A 84 -4.51 -33.10 -13.57
C LEU A 84 -4.13 -32.36 -14.85
N SER A 85 -4.46 -31.08 -15.00
CA SER A 85 -4.22 -30.32 -16.23
C SER A 85 -2.99 -29.41 -16.20
N GLY A 86 -2.35 -29.25 -15.04
CA GLY A 86 -1.10 -28.52 -14.88
C GLY A 86 -1.30 -27.00 -14.82
N TRP A 87 -0.49 -26.27 -15.59
CA TRP A 87 -0.45 -24.81 -15.57
C TRP A 87 -1.66 -24.18 -16.28
N TRP A 88 -2.29 -23.23 -15.59
CA TRP A 88 -3.37 -22.39 -16.10
C TRP A 88 -2.84 -20.97 -16.23
N ASP A 89 -2.64 -20.51 -17.46
CA ASP A 89 -2.04 -19.23 -17.79
C ASP A 89 -3.10 -18.14 -17.97
N PHE A 90 -2.98 -17.06 -17.19
CA PHE A 90 -3.90 -15.92 -17.19
C PHE A 90 -3.38 -14.70 -17.95
N HIS A 91 -2.17 -14.76 -18.54
CA HIS A 91 -1.52 -13.59 -19.11
C HIS A 91 -1.43 -13.63 -20.65
N THR A 92 -1.11 -14.78 -21.22
CA THR A 92 -0.75 -14.95 -22.65
C THR A 92 -1.90 -14.63 -23.60
N THR A 93 -3.16 -14.75 -23.14
CA THR A 93 -4.35 -14.33 -23.90
C THR A 93 -4.49 -12.82 -23.98
N HIS A 94 -3.78 -12.08 -23.13
CA HIS A 94 -3.82 -10.63 -22.99
C HIS A 94 -5.23 -10.07 -22.75
N ASN A 95 -6.18 -10.85 -22.22
CA ASN A 95 -7.57 -10.40 -22.06
C ASN A 95 -8.11 -10.48 -20.62
N VAL A 96 -7.38 -11.14 -19.71
CA VAL A 96 -7.84 -11.31 -18.34
C VAL A 96 -7.73 -9.96 -17.63
N GLN A 97 -8.85 -9.46 -17.10
CA GLN A 97 -8.89 -8.20 -16.36
C GLN A 97 -9.51 -8.39 -14.98
N VAL A 98 -8.74 -8.05 -13.95
CA VAL A 98 -9.23 -7.94 -12.58
C VAL A 98 -9.80 -6.54 -12.35
N GLY A 99 -11.11 -6.43 -12.19
CA GLY A 99 -11.81 -5.22 -11.83
C GLY A 99 -12.07 -5.10 -10.32
N GLY A 100 -12.60 -3.93 -9.92
CA GLY A 100 -13.11 -3.74 -8.57
C GLY A 100 -14.36 -4.55 -8.27
N ALA A 101 -15.15 -4.88 -9.28
CA ALA A 101 -16.42 -5.61 -9.10
C ALA A 101 -16.38 -7.05 -9.62
N ASN A 102 -15.62 -7.32 -10.68
CA ASN A 102 -15.63 -8.60 -11.39
C ASN A 102 -14.25 -8.95 -11.96
N LEU A 103 -14.11 -10.20 -12.40
CA LEU A 103 -12.99 -10.71 -13.17
C LEU A 103 -13.52 -11.09 -14.55
N THR A 104 -12.89 -10.59 -15.62
CA THR A 104 -13.33 -10.85 -16.99
C THR A 104 -12.22 -11.49 -17.82
N GLY A 105 -12.59 -12.07 -18.95
CA GLY A 105 -11.72 -12.61 -19.98
C GLY A 105 -11.68 -14.13 -19.93
N TYR A 106 -10.58 -14.69 -20.43
CA TYR A 106 -10.37 -16.13 -20.39
C TYR A 106 -8.90 -16.49 -20.28
N ALA A 107 -8.61 -17.47 -19.43
CA ALA A 107 -7.30 -18.07 -19.27
C ALA A 107 -7.15 -19.28 -20.20
N THR A 108 -5.93 -19.81 -20.29
CA THR A 108 -5.63 -21.01 -21.09
C THR A 108 -4.94 -22.07 -20.26
N ALA A 109 -5.27 -23.33 -20.50
CA ALA A 109 -4.59 -24.48 -19.93
C ALA A 109 -4.52 -25.61 -20.97
N ASN A 110 -3.91 -26.74 -20.59
CA ASN A 110 -3.87 -27.93 -21.47
C ASN A 110 -5.27 -28.50 -21.79
N ILE A 111 -6.27 -28.17 -20.97
CA ILE A 111 -7.69 -28.52 -21.16
C ILE A 111 -8.46 -27.47 -21.99
N GLY A 112 -7.74 -26.54 -22.62
CA GLY A 112 -8.32 -25.48 -23.44
C GLY A 112 -8.58 -24.19 -22.66
N GLU A 113 -9.58 -23.45 -23.13
CA GLU A 113 -9.95 -22.14 -22.58
C GLU A 113 -10.69 -22.27 -21.24
N ILE A 114 -10.36 -21.40 -20.29
CA ILE A 114 -11.10 -21.23 -19.05
C ILE A 114 -11.75 -19.84 -19.08
N SER A 115 -13.04 -19.81 -19.40
CA SER A 115 -13.80 -18.56 -19.44
C SER A 115 -14.16 -18.09 -18.03
N LEU A 116 -13.87 -16.82 -17.74
CA LEU A 116 -14.01 -16.24 -16.40
C LEU A 116 -15.34 -15.50 -16.20
N ASP A 117 -16.01 -15.14 -17.28
CA ASP A 117 -17.30 -14.48 -17.30
C ASP A 117 -18.05 -14.73 -18.63
N CYS A 118 -19.38 -14.62 -18.60
CA CYS A 118 -20.18 -14.79 -19.81
C CYS A 118 -20.06 -13.63 -20.81
N ALA A 119 -19.54 -12.45 -20.42
CA ALA A 119 -19.60 -11.26 -21.27
C ALA A 119 -18.41 -11.17 -22.21
N THR A 120 -17.26 -11.74 -21.83
CA THR A 120 -16.00 -11.62 -22.57
C THR A 120 -15.37 -12.96 -22.95
N THR A 121 -16.20 -13.96 -23.27
CA THR A 121 -15.73 -15.23 -23.85
C THR A 121 -15.03 -15.02 -25.20
N SER A 122 -14.26 -16.00 -25.66
CA SER A 122 -13.64 -15.97 -27.00
C SER A 122 -14.63 -15.82 -28.15
N GLY A 123 -15.88 -16.28 -27.98
CA GLY A 123 -16.97 -16.12 -28.93
C GLY A 123 -17.75 -14.81 -28.81
N GLY A 124 -17.38 -13.93 -27.88
CA GLY A 124 -18.13 -12.73 -27.51
C GLY A 124 -19.09 -12.93 -26.34
N SER A 125 -20.02 -12.00 -26.13
CA SER A 125 -20.95 -12.07 -25.01
C SER A 125 -22.02 -13.12 -25.22
N ILE A 126 -22.13 -14.05 -24.26
CA ILE A 126 -23.18 -15.08 -24.19
C ILE A 126 -24.11 -14.88 -22.99
N CYS A 127 -24.03 -13.74 -22.31
CA CYS A 127 -24.78 -13.47 -21.08
C CYS A 127 -26.31 -13.54 -21.20
N GLY A 128 -26.85 -13.45 -22.43
CA GLY A 128 -28.27 -13.68 -22.69
C GLY A 128 -28.71 -15.15 -22.58
N THR A 129 -27.78 -16.09 -22.49
CA THR A 129 -28.05 -17.54 -22.39
C THR A 129 -27.54 -18.15 -21.09
N SER A 130 -26.48 -17.59 -20.50
CA SER A 130 -25.90 -18.02 -19.24
C SER A 130 -25.30 -16.82 -18.52
N ASN A 131 -25.59 -16.62 -17.24
CA ASN A 131 -25.15 -15.46 -16.46
C ASN A 131 -23.93 -15.76 -15.56
N TYR A 132 -23.13 -16.78 -15.89
CA TYR A 132 -21.96 -17.11 -15.08
C TYR A 132 -20.89 -16.03 -15.12
N GLY A 133 -20.11 -15.99 -14.06
CA GLY A 133 -18.88 -15.22 -13.99
C GLY A 133 -18.36 -15.16 -12.56
N ILE A 134 -17.21 -14.50 -12.42
CA ILE A 134 -16.52 -14.32 -11.15
C ILE A 134 -16.64 -12.88 -10.67
N CYS A 135 -17.18 -12.69 -9.46
CA CYS A 135 -17.28 -11.40 -8.81
C CYS A 135 -16.13 -11.18 -7.82
N ASN A 136 -15.61 -9.94 -7.75
CA ASN A 136 -14.69 -9.48 -6.71
C ASN A 136 -15.51 -8.87 -5.56
N GLY A 137 -15.90 -9.74 -4.63
CA GLY A 137 -16.93 -9.49 -3.64
C GLY A 137 -18.15 -10.40 -3.83
N PRO A 138 -19.25 -10.15 -3.12
CA PRO A 138 -20.49 -10.90 -3.27
C PRO A 138 -21.08 -10.82 -4.68
N GLY A 139 -21.73 -11.90 -5.10
CA GLY A 139 -22.53 -11.94 -6.33
C GLY A 139 -23.93 -11.35 -6.18
N PRO A 140 -24.84 -11.63 -7.13
CA PRO A 140 -24.64 -12.49 -8.31
C PRO A 140 -23.82 -11.83 -9.42
N HIS A 141 -23.45 -12.65 -10.40
CA HIS A 141 -23.11 -12.20 -11.75
C HIS A 141 -24.39 -12.18 -12.60
N GLU A 142 -24.62 -11.09 -13.33
CA GLU A 142 -25.88 -10.79 -14.00
C GLU A 142 -25.81 -11.05 -15.52
N THR A 143 -26.99 -11.06 -16.17
CA THR A 143 -27.12 -11.28 -17.63
C THR A 143 -26.55 -10.15 -18.49
N ASP A 144 -26.12 -9.04 -17.88
CA ASP A 144 -25.44 -7.92 -18.54
C ASP A 144 -23.91 -7.94 -18.35
N GLY A 145 -23.36 -8.97 -17.68
CA GLY A 145 -21.92 -9.06 -17.39
C GLY A 145 -21.49 -8.35 -16.11
N SER A 146 -22.42 -7.78 -15.35
CA SER A 146 -22.11 -7.01 -14.15
C SER A 146 -22.15 -7.87 -12.87
N CYS A 147 -21.44 -7.38 -11.85
CA CYS A 147 -21.54 -7.86 -10.46
C CYS A 147 -22.02 -6.69 -9.58
N PRO A 148 -23.33 -6.46 -9.44
CA PRO A 148 -23.87 -5.27 -8.78
C PRO A 148 -23.46 -5.14 -7.29
N ASN A 149 -23.11 -6.26 -6.65
CA ASN A 149 -22.64 -6.31 -5.26
C ASN A 149 -21.12 -6.49 -5.13
N GLY A 150 -20.38 -6.43 -6.24
CA GLY A 150 -18.91 -6.40 -6.22
C GLY A 150 -18.42 -5.21 -5.38
N ASN A 151 -17.47 -5.47 -4.49
CA ASN A 151 -17.09 -4.53 -3.43
C ASN A 151 -15.58 -4.28 -3.33
N ALA A 152 -14.80 -4.79 -4.29
CA ALA A 152 -13.35 -4.68 -4.30
C ALA A 152 -12.67 -5.25 -3.04
N GLY A 153 -13.34 -6.17 -2.33
CA GLY A 153 -12.85 -6.77 -1.10
C GLY A 153 -11.74 -7.81 -1.30
N GLY A 154 -11.49 -8.22 -2.55
CA GLY A 154 -10.47 -9.21 -2.87
C GLY A 154 -10.87 -10.65 -2.51
N ILE A 155 -12.15 -10.92 -2.26
CA ILE A 155 -12.68 -12.28 -2.12
C ILE A 155 -13.39 -12.60 -3.43
N LEU A 156 -12.91 -13.61 -4.16
CA LEU A 156 -13.57 -14.01 -5.41
C LEU A 156 -14.70 -15.00 -5.13
N THR A 157 -15.82 -14.82 -5.80
CA THR A 157 -17.01 -15.67 -5.72
C THR A 157 -17.58 -15.92 -7.11
N GLY A 158 -18.44 -16.94 -7.25
CA GLY A 158 -19.00 -17.33 -8.54
C GLY A 158 -18.21 -18.44 -9.23
N TYR A 159 -18.41 -18.55 -10.55
CA TYR A 159 -17.96 -19.69 -11.34
C TYR A 159 -17.30 -19.26 -12.64
N ALA A 160 -16.19 -19.92 -12.98
CA ALA A 160 -15.68 -19.99 -14.35
C ALA A 160 -16.25 -21.22 -15.09
N TRP A 161 -16.05 -21.26 -16.40
CA TRP A 161 -16.48 -22.35 -17.27
C TRP A 161 -15.35 -22.86 -18.16
N ASN A 162 -15.29 -24.17 -18.35
CA ASN A 162 -14.47 -24.83 -19.36
C ASN A 162 -15.30 -25.95 -20.02
N ASP A 163 -15.19 -26.13 -21.33
CA ASP A 163 -16.02 -27.10 -22.08
C ASP A 163 -15.68 -28.57 -21.78
N THR A 164 -14.50 -28.86 -21.23
CA THR A 164 -14.06 -30.23 -20.91
C THR A 164 -14.44 -30.62 -19.48
N ILE A 165 -14.20 -29.73 -18.51
CA ILE A 165 -14.37 -30.02 -17.08
C ILE A 165 -15.59 -29.37 -16.44
N GLY A 166 -16.27 -28.46 -17.14
CA GLY A 166 -17.47 -27.77 -16.67
C GLY A 166 -17.19 -26.62 -15.70
N TRP A 167 -18.06 -26.48 -14.69
CA TRP A 167 -18.06 -25.37 -13.73
C TRP A 167 -16.88 -25.41 -12.78
N ILE A 168 -16.17 -24.28 -12.65
CA ILE A 168 -15.05 -24.12 -11.72
C ILE A 168 -15.46 -23.10 -10.66
N SER A 169 -15.61 -23.55 -9.42
CA SER A 169 -16.06 -22.78 -8.27
C SER A 169 -14.90 -22.01 -7.63
N PHE A 170 -15.03 -20.69 -7.50
CA PHE A 170 -14.00 -19.84 -6.88
C PHE A 170 -14.16 -19.68 -5.36
N ASN A 171 -15.28 -20.16 -4.79
CA ASN A 171 -15.59 -20.04 -3.37
C ASN A 171 -16.48 -21.19 -2.89
N CYS A 172 -16.31 -21.61 -1.63
CA CYS A 172 -17.21 -22.57 -0.99
C CYS A 172 -18.62 -22.01 -0.73
N ASP A 173 -18.77 -20.68 -0.66
CA ASP A 173 -20.07 -20.02 -0.55
C ASP A 173 -20.54 -19.52 -1.92
N GLN A 174 -21.52 -20.23 -2.48
CA GLN A 174 -22.10 -19.92 -3.78
C GLN A 174 -23.57 -19.48 -3.67
N THR A 175 -24.02 -19.14 -2.46
CA THR A 175 -25.41 -18.74 -2.21
C THR A 175 -25.80 -17.47 -2.98
N SER A 176 -24.85 -16.56 -3.22
CA SER A 176 -25.07 -15.38 -4.05
C SER A 176 -25.02 -15.65 -5.55
N HIS A 177 -24.79 -16.89 -6.00
CA HIS A 177 -24.68 -17.30 -7.41
C HIS A 177 -25.66 -18.42 -7.77
N GLY A 178 -26.70 -18.62 -6.94
CA GLY A 178 -27.68 -19.70 -7.14
C GLY A 178 -27.18 -21.10 -6.75
N GLY A 179 -25.98 -21.19 -6.15
CA GLY A 179 -25.42 -22.41 -5.61
C GLY A 179 -25.66 -22.57 -4.10
N THR A 180 -24.96 -23.52 -3.49
CA THR A 180 -25.03 -23.83 -2.05
C THR A 180 -23.82 -23.27 -1.28
N ASN A 181 -23.92 -23.18 0.05
CA ASN A 181 -22.78 -22.88 0.91
C ASN A 181 -22.24 -24.20 1.49
N THR A 182 -21.00 -24.54 1.12
CA THR A 182 -20.28 -25.76 1.53
C THR A 182 -19.05 -25.45 2.37
N CYS A 183 -18.94 -24.22 2.88
CA CYS A 183 -17.77 -23.76 3.64
C CYS A 183 -17.58 -24.51 4.97
N THR A 184 -18.63 -25.16 5.47
CA THR A 184 -18.58 -26.05 6.63
C THR A 184 -17.82 -27.35 6.33
N GLU A 185 -17.96 -27.89 5.12
CA GLU A 185 -17.23 -29.09 4.70
C GLU A 185 -15.82 -28.74 4.23
N SER A 186 -15.68 -27.68 3.42
CA SER A 186 -14.41 -27.23 2.89
C SER A 186 -14.40 -25.71 2.68
N ASN A 187 -13.65 -24.99 3.51
CA ASN A 187 -13.57 -23.53 3.49
C ASN A 187 -12.57 -23.02 2.42
N TYR A 188 -12.75 -23.43 1.17
CA TYR A 188 -11.92 -22.96 0.06
C TYR A 188 -12.43 -21.63 -0.50
N LYS A 189 -11.50 -20.82 -0.99
CA LYS A 189 -11.76 -19.59 -1.72
C LYS A 189 -10.50 -19.13 -2.44
N VAL A 190 -10.69 -18.39 -3.52
CA VAL A 190 -9.64 -17.58 -4.15
C VAL A 190 -9.73 -16.15 -3.63
N SER A 191 -8.59 -15.54 -3.33
CA SER A 191 -8.55 -14.17 -2.81
C SER A 191 -7.39 -13.38 -3.40
N ILE A 192 -7.59 -12.08 -3.59
CA ILE A 192 -6.61 -11.12 -4.12
C ILE A 192 -6.25 -10.14 -3.01
N SER A 193 -4.95 -10.00 -2.72
CA SER A 193 -4.46 -8.97 -1.84
C SER A 193 -4.71 -7.58 -2.45
N GLY A 194 -5.56 -6.76 -1.83
CA GLY A 194 -5.83 -5.40 -2.31
C GLY A 194 -4.59 -4.48 -2.34
N ASN A 195 -3.55 -4.81 -1.58
CA ASN A 195 -2.30 -4.05 -1.48
C ASN A 195 -1.23 -4.50 -2.49
N THR A 196 -1.09 -5.81 -2.70
CA THR A 196 -0.03 -6.37 -3.55
C THR A 196 -0.53 -6.89 -4.89
N GLY A 197 -1.83 -7.17 -5.01
CA GLY A 197 -2.44 -7.82 -6.18
C GLY A 197 -2.15 -9.32 -6.28
N ASP A 198 -1.55 -9.92 -5.26
CA ASP A 198 -1.27 -11.36 -5.25
C ASP A 198 -2.56 -12.15 -5.05
N PHE A 199 -2.79 -13.15 -5.90
CA PHE A 199 -3.83 -14.14 -5.68
C PHE A 199 -3.36 -15.18 -4.67
N SER A 200 -4.31 -15.80 -3.98
CA SER A 200 -4.07 -16.86 -3.02
C SER A 200 -5.26 -17.78 -2.88
N GLY A 201 -5.03 -18.99 -2.39
CA GLY A 201 -6.07 -19.98 -2.12
C GLY A 201 -6.38 -20.85 -3.33
N TYR A 202 -7.55 -21.47 -3.29
CA TYR A 202 -7.91 -22.55 -4.21
C TYR A 202 -9.31 -22.36 -4.79
N ALA A 203 -9.45 -22.67 -6.08
CA ALA A 203 -10.73 -22.97 -6.71
C ALA A 203 -10.95 -24.49 -6.74
N TRP A 204 -12.19 -24.91 -6.99
CA TRP A 204 -12.61 -26.30 -7.02
C TRP A 204 -13.37 -26.64 -8.30
N ASN A 205 -13.13 -27.82 -8.85
CA ASN A 205 -13.96 -28.44 -9.87
C ASN A 205 -14.10 -29.94 -9.59
N ASP A 206 -15.24 -30.53 -9.93
CA ASP A 206 -15.56 -31.92 -9.57
C ASP A 206 -14.76 -32.98 -10.37
N ILE A 207 -14.16 -32.59 -11.51
CA ILE A 207 -13.35 -33.46 -12.36
C ILE A 207 -11.86 -33.16 -12.14
N GLU A 208 -11.49 -31.88 -12.14
CA GLU A 208 -10.12 -31.37 -12.02
C GLU A 208 -9.59 -31.40 -10.58
N GLY A 209 -10.47 -31.31 -9.59
CA GLY A 209 -10.08 -31.17 -8.19
C GLY A 209 -9.64 -29.74 -7.84
N TRP A 210 -8.51 -29.63 -7.13
CA TRP A 210 -8.03 -28.37 -6.56
C TRP A 210 -7.16 -27.58 -7.53
N ILE A 211 -7.53 -26.31 -7.76
CA ILE A 211 -6.74 -25.38 -8.57
C ILE A 211 -6.13 -24.32 -7.66
N SER A 212 -4.81 -24.34 -7.50
CA SER A 212 -4.03 -23.47 -6.63
C SER A 212 -3.62 -22.18 -7.33
N PHE A 213 -3.98 -21.03 -6.77
CA PHE A 213 -3.62 -19.72 -7.31
C PHE A 213 -2.26 -19.19 -6.84
N ASN A 214 -1.65 -19.87 -5.87
CA ASN A 214 -0.31 -19.58 -5.40
C ASN A 214 0.41 -20.82 -4.88
N GLY A 215 1.73 -20.80 -4.89
CA GLY A 215 2.56 -21.84 -4.32
C GLY A 215 4.01 -21.42 -4.20
N THR A 216 4.90 -22.39 -4.01
CA THR A 216 6.34 -22.10 -3.95
C THR A 216 6.85 -21.88 -5.37
N GLY A 217 7.25 -20.64 -5.68
CA GLY A 217 7.82 -20.28 -6.97
C GLY A 217 6.79 -19.94 -8.07
N TYR A 218 5.50 -19.91 -7.76
CA TYR A 218 4.46 -19.44 -8.68
C TYR A 218 3.31 -18.76 -7.94
N LYS A 219 2.61 -17.86 -8.63
CA LYS A 219 1.32 -17.28 -8.23
C LYS A 219 0.64 -16.67 -9.44
N VAL A 220 -0.62 -16.29 -9.30
CA VAL A 220 -1.22 -15.27 -10.17
C VAL A 220 -1.10 -13.92 -9.46
N MET A 221 -0.69 -12.87 -10.17
CA MET A 221 -0.59 -11.51 -9.65
C MET A 221 -1.22 -10.52 -10.64
N THR A 222 -2.00 -9.59 -10.12
CA THR A 222 -2.58 -8.49 -10.89
C THR A 222 -1.98 -7.13 -10.48
N SER A 223 -2.04 -6.15 -11.39
CA SER A 223 -1.80 -4.74 -11.06
C SER A 223 -3.02 -4.04 -10.46
N TRP A 224 -4.20 -4.69 -10.41
CA TRP A 224 -5.37 -4.18 -9.68
C TRP A 224 -5.05 -3.99 -8.20
N ARG A 225 -5.57 -2.89 -7.63
CA ARG A 225 -5.45 -2.53 -6.22
C ARG A 225 -6.79 -2.09 -5.70
N ALA A 226 -7.11 -2.50 -4.46
CA ALA A 226 -8.29 -2.01 -3.77
C ALA A 226 -8.02 -0.57 -3.30
N THR A 227 -8.40 0.40 -4.13
CA THR A 227 -8.12 1.82 -3.87
C THR A 227 -9.33 2.69 -4.14
N SER A 228 -9.44 3.77 -3.38
CA SER A 228 -10.46 4.81 -3.54
C SER A 228 -9.89 6.03 -4.28
N SER A 229 -10.77 6.75 -4.96
CA SER A 229 -10.49 8.09 -5.45
C SER A 229 -10.65 9.08 -4.31
N ILE A 230 -9.69 10.01 -4.18
CA ILE A 230 -9.70 11.03 -3.13
C ILE A 230 -9.79 12.42 -3.77
N GLY A 231 -10.79 13.20 -3.35
CA GLY A 231 -10.96 14.61 -3.69
C GLY A 231 -10.73 15.52 -2.50
N TYR A 232 -10.23 16.73 -2.74
CA TYR A 232 -10.04 17.74 -1.70
C TYR A 232 -10.74 19.04 -2.05
N LEU A 233 -11.32 19.68 -1.03
CA LEU A 233 -11.88 21.03 -1.13
C LEU A 233 -11.43 21.85 0.07
N GLU A 234 -10.81 23.00 -0.18
CA GLU A 234 -10.45 23.95 0.87
C GLU A 234 -11.43 25.12 0.91
N SER A 235 -11.84 25.52 2.10
CA SER A 235 -12.77 26.62 2.30
C SER A 235 -12.12 27.98 2.09
N SER A 236 -12.95 29.02 1.96
CA SER A 236 -12.52 30.40 2.24
C SER A 236 -12.18 30.60 3.73
N VAL A 237 -11.72 31.80 4.09
CA VAL A 237 -11.44 32.18 5.49
C VAL A 237 -12.74 32.60 6.18
N PHE A 238 -13.09 31.95 7.28
CA PHE A 238 -14.18 32.37 8.16
C PHE A 238 -13.62 33.22 9.30
N ASP A 239 -14.17 34.43 9.47
CA ASP A 239 -13.90 35.29 10.63
C ASP A 239 -15.04 35.14 11.65
N THR A 240 -14.73 34.58 12.82
CA THR A 240 -15.70 34.40 13.91
C THR A 240 -16.10 35.72 14.59
N ARG A 241 -15.38 36.82 14.30
CA ARG A 241 -15.50 38.14 14.93
C ARG A 241 -15.27 38.13 16.45
N ALA A 242 -14.75 37.04 17.00
CA ALA A 242 -14.35 36.96 18.39
C ALA A 242 -12.91 37.48 18.53
N GLU A 243 -12.75 38.72 19.02
CA GLU A 243 -11.42 39.34 19.18
C GLU A 243 -10.50 38.61 20.16
N GLY A 244 -11.06 37.88 21.14
CA GLY A 244 -10.33 36.98 22.04
C GLY A 244 -10.15 35.55 21.50
N GLY A 245 -10.59 35.30 20.27
CA GLY A 245 -10.70 33.97 19.68
C GLY A 245 -12.02 33.28 20.03
N ALA A 246 -12.35 32.25 19.24
CA ALA A 246 -13.47 31.35 19.47
C ALA A 246 -12.94 29.93 19.71
N ALA A 247 -13.81 29.06 20.23
CA ALA A 247 -13.59 27.63 20.32
C ALA A 247 -14.52 26.90 19.35
N LEU A 248 -13.95 26.11 18.42
CA LEU A 248 -14.74 25.22 17.59
C LEU A 248 -15.26 24.06 18.45
N ASN A 249 -16.57 23.85 18.44
CA ASN A 249 -17.25 22.81 19.23
C ASN A 249 -17.47 21.54 18.42
N SER A 250 -17.92 21.68 17.17
CA SER A 250 -18.18 20.55 16.28
C SER A 250 -18.21 20.97 14.83
N ILE A 251 -18.06 19.98 13.95
CA ILE A 251 -18.33 20.10 12.52
C ILE A 251 -19.60 19.29 12.24
N LEU A 252 -20.49 19.83 11.43
CA LEU A 252 -21.63 19.12 10.87
C LEU A 252 -21.60 19.32 9.37
N TRP A 253 -22.03 18.34 8.59
CA TRP A 253 -22.13 18.49 7.15
C TRP A 253 -23.40 17.82 6.64
N GLN A 254 -23.94 18.33 5.55
CA GLN A 254 -25.17 17.87 4.93
C GLN A 254 -24.88 17.35 3.52
N GLY A 255 -25.66 16.36 3.11
CA GLY A 255 -25.54 15.70 1.81
C GLY A 255 -25.73 14.19 1.92
N ASN A 256 -25.21 13.46 0.94
CA ASN A 256 -25.38 12.02 0.82
C ASN A 256 -24.03 11.29 0.93
N GLN A 257 -23.93 10.31 1.84
CA GLN A 257 -22.77 9.41 1.96
C GLN A 257 -23.19 7.98 1.62
N PRO A 258 -22.95 7.50 0.39
CA PRO A 258 -23.14 6.09 0.06
C PRO A 258 -22.27 5.17 0.94
N GLY A 259 -22.71 3.93 1.16
CA GLY A 259 -21.91 2.93 1.89
C GLY A 259 -20.54 2.69 1.24
N GLY A 260 -19.50 2.52 2.07
CA GLY A 260 -18.12 2.34 1.62
C GLY A 260 -17.37 3.63 1.24
N THR A 261 -18.03 4.79 1.31
CA THR A 261 -17.43 6.10 1.04
C THR A 261 -17.14 6.87 2.34
N SER A 262 -16.34 7.95 2.28
CA SER A 262 -16.12 8.83 3.44
C SER A 262 -16.01 10.33 3.13
N VAL A 263 -16.40 11.16 4.11
CA VAL A 263 -16.18 12.61 4.16
C VAL A 263 -15.47 12.97 5.45
N ASP A 264 -14.27 13.52 5.29
CA ASP A 264 -13.33 13.80 6.36
C ASP A 264 -12.90 15.27 6.35
N PHE A 265 -12.47 15.79 7.49
CA PHE A 265 -12.13 17.19 7.66
C PHE A 265 -10.76 17.35 8.32
N GLN A 266 -9.99 18.31 7.83
CA GLN A 266 -8.92 18.95 8.58
C GLN A 266 -9.30 20.40 8.81
N ILE A 267 -8.91 20.95 9.95
CA ILE A 267 -9.21 22.32 10.33
C ILE A 267 -7.91 23.09 10.44
N ALA A 268 -7.93 24.33 9.96
CA ALA A 268 -6.86 25.28 10.17
C ALA A 268 -7.43 26.48 10.93
N VAL A 269 -6.73 26.92 11.98
CA VAL A 269 -7.15 28.02 12.84
C VAL A 269 -6.01 29.00 13.04
N SER A 270 -6.31 30.29 13.11
CA SER A 270 -5.31 31.33 13.32
C SER A 270 -5.92 32.58 13.97
N ASN A 271 -5.08 33.40 14.61
CA ASN A 271 -5.46 34.75 15.04
C ASN A 271 -5.17 35.82 13.96
N CYS A 272 -4.64 35.40 12.81
CA CYS A 272 -4.39 36.22 11.64
C CYS A 272 -5.22 35.75 10.44
N ALA A 273 -5.81 36.69 9.69
CA ALA A 273 -6.68 36.37 8.54
C ALA A 273 -5.96 35.63 7.41
N ASN A 274 -4.64 35.71 7.37
CA ASN A 274 -3.76 35.06 6.40
C ASN A 274 -3.13 33.75 6.92
N GLY A 275 -3.53 33.26 8.10
CA GLY A 275 -3.16 31.93 8.58
C GLY A 275 -1.80 31.81 9.28
N THR A 276 -1.05 32.91 9.48
CA THR A 276 0.19 32.89 10.27
C THR A 276 -0.07 32.86 11.79
N ASP A 277 0.87 32.33 12.57
CA ASP A 277 0.78 32.19 14.03
C ASP A 277 1.32 33.40 14.83
N ASN A 278 1.76 34.48 14.17
CA ASN A 278 2.40 35.64 14.82
C ASN A 278 1.48 36.86 15.03
N ALA A 279 0.26 36.68 15.49
CA ALA A 279 -0.60 37.81 15.84
C ALA A 279 0.08 38.72 16.90
N PRO A 280 -0.04 40.06 16.82
CA PRO A 280 -0.87 40.83 15.89
C PRO A 280 -0.17 41.26 14.59
N THR A 281 1.11 40.91 14.38
CA THR A 281 1.87 41.42 13.22
C THR A 281 1.42 40.79 11.90
N CYS A 282 0.93 39.55 11.94
CA CYS A 282 0.28 38.87 10.83
C CYS A 282 1.02 39.03 9.49
N SER A 283 2.31 38.68 9.47
CA SER A 283 3.16 38.69 8.27
C SER A 283 2.64 37.75 7.16
N THR A 284 3.33 37.59 6.04
CA THR A 284 2.95 36.61 5.01
C THR A 284 2.67 35.24 5.64
N GLY A 285 1.44 34.75 5.48
CA GLY A 285 0.96 33.54 6.15
C GLY A 285 0.61 32.43 5.16
N ALA A 286 0.70 31.20 5.64
CA ALA A 286 0.23 30.00 4.95
C ALA A 286 -0.62 29.20 5.93
N TRP A 287 -1.76 28.71 5.45
CA TRP A 287 -2.66 27.92 6.27
C TRP A 287 -2.16 26.49 6.43
N THR A 288 -2.15 25.99 7.67
CA THR A 288 -1.81 24.59 7.98
C THR A 288 -3.06 23.86 8.44
N PHE A 289 -3.55 22.93 7.64
CA PHE A 289 -4.70 22.08 7.97
C PHE A 289 -4.26 20.88 8.80
N LYS A 290 -4.92 20.67 9.93
CA LYS A 290 -4.59 19.63 10.91
C LYS A 290 -5.83 18.85 11.32
N GLY A 291 -5.65 17.56 11.59
CA GLY A 291 -6.63 16.71 12.25
C GLY A 291 -6.46 16.70 13.78
N PRO A 292 -6.96 15.64 14.44
CA PRO A 292 -6.74 15.36 15.86
C PRO A 292 -5.29 15.53 16.33
N ASN A 293 -5.08 16.00 17.56
CA ASN A 293 -3.76 16.20 18.18
C ASN A 293 -2.81 17.11 17.38
N GLY A 294 -3.34 17.95 16.50
CA GLY A 294 -2.55 18.84 15.66
C GLY A 294 -1.79 18.16 14.53
N ASP A 295 -2.11 16.90 14.21
CA ASP A 295 -1.44 16.09 13.19
C ASP A 295 -2.00 16.34 11.78
N ALA A 296 -1.15 16.71 10.83
CA ALA A 296 -1.52 16.96 9.43
C ALA A 296 -1.77 15.68 8.60
N SER A 297 -1.50 14.49 9.15
CA SER A 297 -1.81 13.21 8.53
C SER A 297 -3.17 12.64 8.95
N LEU A 298 -3.74 13.13 10.05
CA LEU A 298 -5.01 12.70 10.60
C LEU A 298 -6.17 13.60 10.16
N TYR A 299 -7.39 13.09 10.31
CA TYR A 299 -8.61 13.77 9.93
C TYR A 299 -9.67 13.66 11.03
N TYR A 300 -10.48 14.70 11.17
CA TYR A 300 -11.76 14.66 11.85
C TYR A 300 -12.80 14.03 10.92
N GLY A 301 -13.80 13.41 11.51
CA GLY A 301 -14.84 12.74 10.74
C GLY A 301 -15.49 11.60 11.50
N THR A 302 -15.16 11.40 12.79
CA THR A 302 -15.84 10.42 13.64
C THR A 302 -16.96 11.12 14.37
N ALA A 303 -18.10 10.45 14.54
CA ALA A 303 -19.20 10.98 15.33
C ALA A 303 -18.75 11.20 16.78
N CYS A 304 -19.28 12.25 17.41
CA CYS A 304 -19.05 12.51 18.83
C CYS A 304 -19.39 11.30 19.73
N PRO A 305 -18.64 11.08 20.84
CA PRO A 305 -17.63 11.94 21.44
C PRO A 305 -16.18 11.68 20.98
N THR A 306 -15.96 10.74 20.05
CA THR A 306 -14.61 10.38 19.60
C THR A 306 -14.11 11.37 18.56
N PHE A 307 -12.93 11.95 18.77
CA PHE A 307 -12.33 12.86 17.81
C PHE A 307 -11.37 12.11 16.88
N GLY A 308 -11.83 11.90 15.64
CA GLY A 308 -11.06 11.49 14.46
C GLY A 308 -10.29 10.15 14.51
N SER A 309 -9.73 9.80 13.36
CA SER A 309 -8.85 8.64 13.11
C SER A 309 -8.13 8.88 11.77
N ALA A 310 -7.43 7.88 11.23
CA ALA A 310 -6.80 8.02 9.90
C ALA A 310 -7.82 8.04 8.74
N PHE A 311 -8.94 7.32 8.90
CA PHE A 311 -10.02 7.19 7.91
C PHE A 311 -11.38 7.19 8.62
N PRO A 312 -11.77 8.32 9.22
CA PRO A 312 -13.03 8.40 9.95
C PRO A 312 -14.22 8.44 8.96
N ALA A 313 -15.47 8.26 9.41
CA ALA A 313 -16.66 8.21 8.54
C ALA A 313 -17.98 8.40 9.34
N ALA A 314 -18.28 9.63 9.77
CA ALA A 314 -19.39 9.94 10.69
C ALA A 314 -20.78 9.90 10.03
N GLY A 315 -20.86 9.82 8.71
CA GLY A 315 -22.11 10.04 7.98
C GLY A 315 -22.49 11.53 7.90
N SER A 316 -23.45 11.84 7.05
CA SER A 316 -24.06 13.19 6.99
C SER A 316 -24.99 13.41 8.17
N ASN A 317 -25.21 14.69 8.52
CA ASN A 317 -26.08 15.12 9.62
C ASN A 317 -25.70 14.61 11.01
N THR A 318 -24.49 14.06 11.16
CA THR A 318 -23.95 13.63 12.45
C THR A 318 -22.90 14.63 12.94
N PRO A 319 -23.00 15.12 14.19
CA PRO A 319 -21.97 15.98 14.76
C PRO A 319 -20.61 15.25 14.87
N ILE A 320 -19.60 15.85 14.25
CA ILE A 320 -18.20 15.42 14.30
C ILE A 320 -17.50 16.18 15.41
N CYS A 321 -16.94 15.44 16.35
CA CYS A 321 -16.17 16.00 17.45
C CYS A 321 -14.78 16.41 16.98
N VAL A 322 -14.32 17.54 17.51
CA VAL A 322 -13.02 18.11 17.19
C VAL A 322 -12.15 18.21 18.44
N ASP A 323 -10.84 18.21 18.24
CA ASP A 323 -9.90 18.37 19.33
C ASP A 323 -9.85 19.84 19.75
N ARG A 324 -10.57 20.16 20.83
CA ARG A 324 -10.70 21.52 21.32
C ARG A 324 -9.38 22.09 21.83
N SER A 325 -8.42 21.26 22.23
CA SER A 325 -7.12 21.74 22.69
C SER A 325 -6.34 22.45 21.58
N GLU A 326 -6.56 22.03 20.33
CA GLU A 326 -5.94 22.59 19.13
C GLU A 326 -6.77 23.73 18.51
N LEU A 327 -8.08 23.77 18.77
CA LEU A 327 -9.05 24.62 18.04
C LEU A 327 -9.74 25.69 18.92
N THR A 328 -9.09 26.11 20.01
CA THR A 328 -9.59 27.13 20.94
C THR A 328 -8.74 28.40 20.90
N ASN A 329 -9.36 29.55 21.22
CA ASN A 329 -8.73 30.89 21.27
C ASN A 329 -8.16 31.34 19.91
N LYS A 330 -8.89 31.04 18.83
CA LYS A 330 -8.52 31.44 17.46
C LYS A 330 -9.67 32.16 16.77
N ARG A 331 -9.39 33.30 16.12
CA ARG A 331 -10.42 34.14 15.47
C ARG A 331 -10.83 33.63 14.09
N TYR A 332 -9.86 33.18 13.29
CA TYR A 332 -10.08 32.78 11.91
C TYR A 332 -10.02 31.26 11.78
N VAL A 333 -10.93 30.71 11.00
CA VAL A 333 -11.07 29.26 10.78
C VAL A 333 -11.13 28.97 9.28
N ARG A 334 -10.54 27.87 8.86
CA ARG A 334 -10.73 27.24 7.55
C ARG A 334 -10.89 25.74 7.73
N TYR A 335 -11.55 25.12 6.77
CA TYR A 335 -11.61 23.66 6.67
C TYR A 335 -11.04 23.17 5.35
N LYS A 336 -10.52 21.96 5.37
CA LYS A 336 -10.19 21.16 4.20
C LYS A 336 -10.98 19.89 4.29
N VAL A 337 -11.85 19.67 3.31
CA VAL A 337 -12.63 18.44 3.17
C VAL A 337 -11.81 17.46 2.35
N ARG A 338 -11.79 16.21 2.78
CA ARG A 338 -11.32 15.06 2.01
C ARG A 338 -12.52 14.15 1.74
N ILE A 339 -12.84 13.97 0.47
CA ILE A 339 -13.95 13.13 -0.01
C ILE A 339 -13.34 11.86 -0.59
N ILE A 340 -13.81 10.70 -0.15
CA ILE A 340 -13.24 9.39 -0.50
C ILE A 340 -14.34 8.53 -1.14
N SER A 341 -14.11 8.04 -2.37
CA SER A 341 -15.01 7.10 -3.03
C SER A 341 -15.00 5.72 -2.35
N ASP A 342 -15.91 4.84 -2.76
CA ASP A 342 -15.79 3.42 -2.44
C ASP A 342 -14.61 2.78 -3.18
N LEU A 343 -14.26 1.56 -2.79
CA LEU A 343 -13.11 0.83 -3.37
C LEU A 343 -13.33 0.41 -4.83
N THR A 344 -14.59 0.37 -5.30
CA THR A 344 -14.88 0.15 -6.73
C THR A 344 -14.82 1.44 -7.54
N ARG A 345 -14.76 2.61 -6.89
CA ARG A 345 -14.78 3.96 -7.48
C ARG A 345 -16.07 4.25 -8.27
N SER A 346 -17.16 3.58 -7.93
CA SER A 346 -18.49 3.78 -8.54
C SER A 346 -19.39 4.69 -7.72
N LYS A 347 -19.07 4.90 -6.44
CA LYS A 347 -19.84 5.71 -5.50
C LYS A 347 -18.95 6.76 -4.85
N THR A 348 -19.43 7.99 -4.82
CA THR A 348 -18.73 9.13 -4.19
C THR A 348 -19.73 9.91 -3.34
N PRO A 349 -19.33 10.42 -2.15
CA PRO A 349 -20.18 11.30 -1.36
C PRO A 349 -20.52 12.60 -2.09
N ILE A 350 -21.68 13.16 -1.77
CA ILE A 350 -22.07 14.50 -2.17
C ILE A 350 -22.15 15.35 -0.91
N VAL A 351 -21.35 16.41 -0.84
CA VAL A 351 -21.37 17.38 0.26
C VAL A 351 -22.08 18.64 -0.24
N GLU A 352 -23.20 18.97 0.39
CA GLU A 352 -24.06 20.11 0.02
C GLU A 352 -23.80 21.32 0.92
N ASP A 353 -23.62 21.09 2.22
CA ASP A 353 -23.35 22.15 3.19
C ASP A 353 -22.40 21.68 4.29
N ILE A 354 -21.64 22.63 4.85
CA ILE A 354 -20.70 22.41 5.95
C ILE A 354 -20.95 23.49 7.00
N ILE A 355 -21.34 23.03 8.18
CA ILE A 355 -21.75 23.85 9.32
C ILE A 355 -20.67 23.71 10.39
N LEU A 356 -20.02 24.83 10.70
CA LEU A 356 -19.09 24.93 11.82
C LEU A 356 -19.84 25.49 13.03
N ASN A 357 -19.81 24.77 14.15
CA ASN A 357 -20.39 25.24 15.41
C ASN A 357 -19.28 25.72 16.34
N TRP A 358 -19.30 26.97 16.77
CA TRP A 358 -18.31 27.54 17.68
C TRP A 358 -18.95 28.36 18.81
N SER A 359 -18.21 28.54 19.90
CA SER A 359 -18.58 29.40 21.02
C SER A 359 -17.50 30.46 21.26
N ARG A 360 -17.92 31.60 21.80
CA ARG A 360 -17.03 32.68 22.25
C ARG A 360 -16.45 32.39 23.64
#